data_AF-A0AB35RXY1-F1
#
_entry.id   AF-A0AB35RXY1-F1
#
_cell.length_a   1.000
_cell.length_b   1.000
_cell.length_c   1.000
_cell.angle_alpha   90.00
_cell.angle_beta   90.00
_cell.angle_gamma   90.00
#
_symmetry.space_group_name_H-M   'P 1'
#
loop_
_entity.id
_entity.type
_entity.pdbx_description
1 polymer ?
#
loop_
_entity_poly.entity_id
_entity_poly.type
_entity_poly.pdbx_seq_one_letter_code
_entity_poly.pdbx_strand_id
1 'polypeptide(L)'
;MQTLDNLCGVNASTGLLPTATGYAVVEANPGKLEQGCTVVLSLYGRQQFAKLMGKSFITEDGEAIEGESLEDVIVVGRVTFFVNRVGEDDYPVI
;
A
#
# COMPACT_ATOMS: atom_id res chain seq x y z
N MET A 1 0.88 -26.91 1.99
CA MET A 1 -0.10 -26.18 1.15
C MET A 1 -0.22 -24.78 1.72
N GLN A 2 0.32 -23.76 1.04
CA GLN A 2 0.13 -22.37 1.45
C GLN A 2 -1.23 -21.90 0.92
N THR A 3 -2.05 -21.31 1.78
CA THR A 3 -3.30 -20.66 1.37
C THR A 3 -3.00 -19.27 0.83
N LEU A 4 -3.91 -18.73 0.01
CA LEU A 4 -3.79 -17.38 -0.51
C LEU A 4 -3.66 -16.34 0.62
N ASP A 5 -4.37 -16.57 1.73
CA ASP A 5 -4.32 -15.70 2.91
C ASP A 5 -2.91 -15.63 3.51
N ASN A 6 -2.21 -16.76 3.59
CA ASN A 6 -0.83 -16.81 4.09
C ASN A 6 0.14 -16.13 3.12
N LEU A 7 -0.09 -16.27 1.80
CA LEU A 7 0.76 -15.64 0.80
C LEU A 7 0.60 -14.13 0.81
N CYS A 8 -0.64 -13.64 0.89
CA CYS A 8 -0.96 -12.22 0.84
C CYS A 8 -0.94 -11.53 2.23
N GLY A 9 -0.63 -12.27 3.29
CA GLY A 9 -0.63 -11.76 4.67
C GLY A 9 -2.01 -11.29 5.15
N VAL A 10 -3.09 -11.84 4.56
CA VAL A 10 -4.47 -11.45 4.84
C VAL A 10 -4.86 -11.98 6.22
N ASN A 11 -5.39 -11.09 7.05
CA ASN A 11 -5.96 -11.41 8.34
C ASN A 11 -7.20 -10.51 8.60
N ALA A 12 -7.74 -10.55 9.82
CA ALA A 12 -8.97 -9.83 10.17
C ALA A 12 -8.88 -8.29 10.03
N SER A 13 -7.69 -7.69 10.09
CA SER A 13 -7.47 -6.25 9.90
C SER A 13 -7.00 -5.87 8.51
N THR A 14 -7.00 -6.83 7.57
CA THR A 14 -6.66 -6.57 6.18
C THR A 14 -7.87 -6.08 5.39
N GLY A 15 -7.69 -4.97 4.65
CA GLY A 15 -8.65 -4.42 3.71
C GLY A 15 -8.11 -4.38 2.28
N LEU A 16 -9.01 -4.15 1.32
CA LEU A 16 -8.66 -3.93 -0.09
C LEU A 16 -8.89 -2.47 -0.46
N LEU A 17 -7.85 -1.83 -0.99
CA LEU A 17 -7.92 -0.48 -1.55
C LEU A 17 -7.87 -0.56 -3.08
N PRO A 18 -8.90 -0.10 -3.82
CA PRO A 18 -8.86 -0.08 -5.28
C PRO A 18 -7.70 0.78 -5.81
N THR A 19 -7.06 0.30 -6.87
CA THR A 19 -6.04 1.04 -7.64
C THR A 19 -6.46 1.12 -9.10
N ALA A 20 -5.71 1.88 -9.91
CA ALA A 20 -5.98 1.99 -11.35
C ALA A 20 -5.92 0.62 -12.08
N THR A 21 -5.11 -0.31 -11.59
CA THR A 21 -4.85 -1.61 -12.23
C THR A 21 -5.40 -2.80 -11.46
N GLY A 22 -6.00 -2.61 -10.28
CA GLY A 22 -6.47 -3.69 -9.43
C GLY A 22 -6.69 -3.25 -7.99
N TYR A 23 -5.99 -3.86 -7.04
CA TYR A 23 -6.15 -3.60 -5.61
C TYR A 23 -4.80 -3.61 -4.88
N ALA A 24 -4.67 -2.76 -3.86
CA ALA A 24 -3.68 -2.90 -2.81
C ALA A 24 -4.30 -3.65 -1.63
N VAL A 25 -3.59 -4.64 -1.12
CA VAL A 25 -3.90 -5.36 0.13
C VAL A 25 -3.27 -4.56 1.26
N VAL A 26 -4.10 -4.03 2.16
CA VAL A 26 -3.69 -3.07 3.20
C VAL A 26 -3.94 -3.66 4.57
N GLU A 27 -2.89 -3.78 5.36
CA GLU A 27 -2.96 -4.12 6.78
C GLU A 27 -3.19 -2.85 7.60
N ALA A 28 -4.39 -2.72 8.20
CA ALA A 28 -4.79 -1.53 8.93
C ALA A 28 -4.11 -1.39 10.30
N ASN A 29 -3.60 -2.49 10.88
CA ASN A 29 -2.86 -2.47 12.14
C ASN A 29 -1.50 -3.17 12.02
N PRO A 30 -0.54 -2.59 11.27
CA PRO A 30 0.70 -3.26 10.90
C PRO A 30 1.75 -3.33 12.02
N GLY A 31 1.41 -2.92 13.24
CA GLY A 31 2.38 -2.74 14.32
C GLY A 31 3.44 -1.69 13.93
N LYS A 32 4.71 -2.00 14.18
CA LYS A 32 5.83 -1.12 13.81
C LYS A 32 6.07 -1.21 12.30
N LEU A 33 6.08 -0.05 11.62
CA LEU A 33 6.46 0.02 10.22
C LEU A 33 7.95 -0.29 10.01
N GLU A 34 8.23 -1.05 8.95
CA GLU A 34 9.58 -1.42 8.54
C GLU A 34 10.11 -0.46 7.48
N GLN A 35 11.43 -0.23 7.48
CA GLN A 35 12.05 0.63 6.48
C GLN A 35 11.82 0.08 5.07
N GLY A 36 11.47 0.96 4.14
CA GLY A 36 11.14 0.61 2.77
C GLY A 36 9.74 0.01 2.58
N CYS A 37 8.92 -0.14 3.62
CA CYS A 37 7.53 -0.57 3.42
C CYS A 37 6.72 0.53 2.72
N THR A 38 5.72 0.11 1.96
CA THR A 38 4.74 1.01 1.35
C THR A 38 3.54 1.13 2.27
N VAL A 39 3.04 2.35 2.45
CA VAL A 39 1.87 2.66 3.28
C VAL A 39 0.85 3.44 2.47
N VAL A 40 -0.40 3.37 2.91
CA VAL A 40 -1.44 4.30 2.49
C VAL A 40 -1.46 5.44 3.50
N LEU A 41 -1.24 6.65 3.04
CA LEU A 41 -1.34 7.87 3.82
C LEU A 41 -2.65 8.57 3.48
N SER A 42 -3.29 9.18 4.48
CA SER A 42 -4.34 10.17 4.29
C SER A 42 -3.79 11.53 4.68
N LEU A 43 -3.70 12.43 3.72
CA LEU A 43 -3.27 13.82 3.90
C LEU A 43 -4.37 14.74 3.38
N TYR A 44 -4.90 15.61 4.22
CA TYR A 44 -6.04 16.49 3.90
C TYR A 44 -7.26 15.76 3.29
N GLY A 45 -7.53 14.54 3.78
CA GLY A 45 -8.64 13.70 3.31
C GLY A 45 -8.41 13.02 1.95
N ARG A 46 -7.22 13.14 1.36
CA ARG A 46 -6.82 12.42 0.14
C ARG A 46 -5.89 11.28 0.49
N GLN A 47 -6.19 10.10 -0.06
CA GLN A 47 -5.35 8.93 0.10
C GLN A 47 -4.29 8.86 -1.00
N GLN A 48 -3.07 8.52 -0.62
CA GLN A 48 -1.95 8.31 -1.53
C GLN A 48 -1.01 7.24 -0.98
N PHE A 49 -0.24 6.61 -1.87
CA PHE A 49 0.82 5.69 -1.46
C PHE A 49 2.11 6.44 -1.18
N ALA A 50 2.85 5.97 -0.18
CA ALA A 50 4.19 6.46 0.09
C ALA A 50 5.07 5.36 0.67
N LYS A 51 6.38 5.50 0.51
CA LYS A 51 7.38 4.58 1.02
C LYS A 51 8.07 5.17 2.24
N LEU A 52 8.13 4.42 3.34
CA LEU A 52 8.85 4.85 4.54
C LEU A 52 10.37 4.80 4.28
N MET A 53 11.04 5.94 4.36
CA MET A 53 12.49 6.06 4.22
C MET A 53 13.06 6.94 5.33
N GLY A 54 13.85 6.34 6.22
CA GLY A 54 14.36 7.03 7.40
C GLY A 54 13.21 7.49 8.30
N LYS A 55 13.05 8.81 8.43
CA LYS A 55 11.98 9.46 9.19
C LYS A 55 10.95 10.16 8.30
N SER A 56 10.98 9.87 7.01
CA SER A 56 10.19 10.57 5.99
C SER A 56 9.35 9.57 5.20
N PHE A 57 8.24 10.04 4.64
CA PHE A 57 7.47 9.28 3.67
C PHE A 57 7.75 9.83 2.27
N ILE A 58 8.15 8.96 1.34
CA ILE A 58 8.41 9.35 -0.05
C ILE A 58 7.19 8.98 -0.89
N THR A 59 6.49 9.98 -1.42
CA THR A 59 5.29 9.82 -2.24
C THR A 59 5.64 9.32 -3.65
N GLU A 60 4.64 8.87 -4.41
CA GLU A 60 4.84 8.29 -5.75
C GLU A 60 5.42 9.28 -6.77
N ASP A 61 5.20 10.58 -6.58
CA ASP A 61 5.80 11.65 -7.38
C ASP A 61 7.24 12.00 -6.95
N GLY A 62 7.76 11.36 -5.89
CA GLY A 62 9.12 11.52 -5.41
C GLY A 62 9.29 12.64 -4.38
N GLU A 63 8.21 13.28 -3.92
CA GLU A 63 8.27 14.25 -2.83
C GLU A 63 8.45 13.57 -1.46
N ALA A 64 9.09 14.27 -0.53
CA ALA A 64 9.26 13.81 0.84
C ALA A 64 8.30 14.55 1.77
N ILE A 65 7.50 13.80 2.51
CA ILE A 65 6.73 14.32 3.65
C ILE A 65 7.53 14.05 4.91
N GLU A 66 7.96 15.13 5.58
CA GLU A 66 8.85 15.06 6.73
C GLU A 66 8.70 16.27 7.66
N GLY A 67 9.36 16.18 8.84
CA GLY A 67 9.33 17.23 9.84
C GLY A 67 7.92 17.53 10.35
N GLU A 68 7.59 18.80 10.46
CA GLU A 68 6.28 19.28 10.93
C GLU A 68 5.13 18.84 10.01
N SER A 69 5.39 18.60 8.72
CA SER A 69 4.37 18.13 7.77
C SER A 69 3.84 16.73 8.11
N LEU A 70 4.55 15.97 8.96
CA LEU A 70 4.09 14.66 9.44
C LEU A 70 2.92 14.78 10.41
N GLU A 71 2.70 15.94 11.04
CA GLU A 71 1.61 16.16 11.99
C GLU A 71 0.23 16.05 11.33
N ASP A 72 0.14 16.36 10.04
CA ASP A 72 -1.08 16.27 9.24
C ASP A 72 -1.29 14.90 8.57
N VAL A 73 -0.33 13.98 8.73
CA VAL A 73 -0.35 12.66 8.08
C VAL A 73 -1.03 11.62 8.97
N ILE A 74 -2.06 10.97 8.41
CA ILE A 74 -2.63 9.76 9.01
C ILE A 74 -2.15 8.55 8.21
N VAL A 75 -1.45 7.62 8.87
CA VAL A 75 -1.14 6.31 8.28
C VAL A 75 -2.39 5.44 8.36
N VAL A 76 -3.00 5.15 7.20
CA VAL A 76 -4.20 4.30 7.11
C VAL A 76 -3.84 2.83 7.29
N GLY A 77 -2.67 2.41 6.79
CA GLY A 77 -2.18 1.05 6.92
C GLY A 77 -0.96 0.77 6.05
N ARG A 78 -0.37 -0.41 6.23
CA ARG A 78 0.78 -0.89 5.44
C ARG A 78 0.27 -1.71 4.27
N VAL A 79 0.76 -1.44 3.07
CA VAL A 79 0.51 -2.29 1.90
C VAL A 79 1.36 -3.55 2.02
N THR A 80 0.73 -4.71 1.96
CA THR A 80 1.42 -6.00 1.91
C THR A 80 1.62 -6.47 0.48
N PHE A 81 0.61 -6.28 -0.39
CA PHE A 81 0.64 -6.71 -1.78
C PHE A 81 -0.09 -5.73 -2.70
N PHE A 82 0.37 -5.65 -3.95
CA PHE A 82 -0.41 -5.12 -5.07
C PHE A 82 -0.90 -6.29 -5.92
N VAL A 83 -2.21 -6.41 -6.05
CA VAL A 83 -2.88 -7.42 -6.88
C VAL A 83 -3.39 -6.70 -8.12
N ASN A 84 -2.67 -6.86 -9.22
CA ASN A 84 -3.02 -6.25 -10.49
C ASN A 84 -3.81 -7.22 -11.36
N ARG A 85 -4.79 -6.70 -12.08
CA ARG A 85 -5.44 -7.43 -13.16
C ARG A 85 -4.40 -7.67 -14.25
N VAL A 86 -4.24 -8.91 -14.65
CA VAL A 86 -3.67 -9.22 -15.97
C VAL A 86 -4.69 -8.72 -17.00
N GLY A 87 -4.23 -8.00 -18.02
CA GLY A 87 -5.11 -7.48 -19.09
C GLY A 87 -5.89 -8.60 -19.78
N GLU A 88 -6.87 -8.25 -20.61
CA GLU A 88 -7.55 -9.25 -21.45
C GLU A 88 -6.51 -9.96 -22.32
N ASP A 89 -6.42 -11.29 -22.16
CA ASP A 89 -5.64 -12.15 -23.03
C ASP A 89 -6.38 -12.32 -24.35
N ASP A 90 -6.34 -11.28 -25.19
CA ASP A 90 -6.82 -11.31 -26.58
C ASP A 90 -5.78 -11.94 -27.52
N TYR A 91 -4.70 -12.53 -26.99
CA TYR A 91 -3.71 -13.21 -27.80
C TYR A 91 -4.22 -14.60 -28.18
N PRO A 92 -4.30 -14.93 -29.49
CA PRO A 92 -4.59 -16.30 -29.88
C PRO A 92 -3.47 -17.21 -29.38
N VAL A 93 -3.85 -18.23 -28.61
CA VAL A 93 -2.94 -19.34 -28.27
C VAL A 93 -2.71 -20.14 -29.55
N ILE A 94 -1.48 -20.11 -30.06
CA ILE A 94 -1.03 -20.88 -31.23
C ILE A 94 -0.71 -22.33 -30.88
#